data_AF-A0A1B9GU30-F1
#
_entry.id   AF-A0A1B9GU30-F1
#
_cell.length_a   1.000
_cell.length_b   1.000
_cell.length_c   1.000
_cell.angle_alpha   90.00
_cell.angle_beta   90.00
_cell.angle_gamma   90.00
#
_symmetry.space_group_name_H-M   'P 1'
#
loop_
_entity.id
_entity.type
_entity.pdbx_description
1 polymer ?
#
loop_
_entity_poly.entity_id
_entity_poly.type
_entity_poly.pdbx_seq_one_letter_code
_entity_poly.pdbx_strand_id
1 'polypeptide(L)'
;MHLLALLPLLLLPFIEANPVNVKRYSGVKIQSYRSRKCLSPVGNGPNYNDGTQVTTVDCSKAKTWDINPGSGSVILHGNGKALDAGTGKDNNEIVKLWTSYPTLFQQTWYLTGDARIAITGGNQCLDEGDNGPQTYQCTTGNTNQIWYIVNGDGPQPSASSSAASSSSSAKPTASASSSVKPSASASATSKSASPQPSQGGVYRDPSNTSRRIHPNGRNDLCVTADNGNLVSGSVAHIAYCYPNDSPIAKSQLWNIAAGSSNDFIRSASNSSLCLDVGYNPGAGSQVLVTPCDKGSDHKKWDYMADKIKVTGKNYCLDLKLGSGPQSGSPIGTEADLQVWDCVNGNTQQIWTLYALQ
;
A
#
# COMPACT_ATOMS: atom_id res chain seq x y z
N MET A 1 29.58 -68.58 1.90
CA MET A 1 29.28 -67.33 2.63
C MET A 1 28.63 -66.35 1.65
N HIS A 2 27.31 -66.19 1.71
CA HIS A 2 26.60 -65.14 0.96
C HIS A 2 26.01 -64.19 1.99
N LEU A 3 26.47 -62.94 1.95
CA LEU A 3 26.13 -61.89 2.90
C LEU A 3 24.84 -61.21 2.39
N LEU A 4 23.70 -61.48 3.05
CA LEU A 4 22.48 -60.70 2.85
C LEU A 4 22.63 -59.34 3.56
N ALA A 5 22.55 -58.24 2.81
CA ALA A 5 22.45 -56.90 3.36
C ALA A 5 20.97 -56.48 3.46
N LEU A 6 20.47 -56.30 4.68
CA LEU A 6 19.17 -55.72 4.98
C LEU A 6 19.28 -54.19 4.98
N LEU A 7 18.50 -53.54 4.12
CA LEU A 7 18.38 -52.07 4.03
C LEU A 7 17.21 -51.59 4.92
N PRO A 8 17.41 -50.64 5.85
CA PRO A 8 16.33 -50.14 6.70
C PRO A 8 15.50 -49.08 5.97
N LEU A 9 14.19 -49.32 5.87
CA LEU A 9 13.20 -48.41 5.30
C LEU A 9 12.89 -47.30 6.33
N LEU A 10 13.40 -46.09 6.10
CA LEU A 10 13.10 -44.89 6.87
C LEU A 10 11.70 -44.35 6.50
N LEU A 11 10.73 -44.52 7.41
CA LEU A 11 9.41 -43.88 7.35
C LEU A 11 9.51 -42.44 7.86
N LEU A 12 9.44 -41.47 6.96
CA LEU A 12 9.27 -40.06 7.30
C LEU A 12 7.78 -39.75 7.56
N PRO A 13 7.42 -39.01 8.63
CA PRO A 13 6.05 -38.57 8.85
C PRO A 13 5.67 -37.50 7.83
N PHE A 14 4.56 -37.72 7.12
CA PHE A 14 3.91 -36.71 6.30
C PHE A 14 3.38 -35.60 7.22
N ILE A 15 4.03 -34.44 7.18
CA ILE A 15 3.44 -33.21 7.73
C ILE A 15 2.34 -32.80 6.75
N GLU A 16 1.08 -33.06 7.08
CA GLU A 16 -0.05 -32.44 6.40
C GLU A 16 0.01 -30.93 6.64
N ALA A 17 0.44 -30.19 5.63
CA ALA A 17 0.27 -28.75 5.59
C ALA A 17 -1.24 -28.47 5.41
N ASN A 18 -1.93 -28.12 6.49
CA ASN A 18 -3.27 -27.55 6.40
C ASN A 18 -3.22 -26.29 5.51
N PRO A 19 -3.92 -26.22 4.37
CA PRO A 19 -3.97 -25.01 3.59
C PRO A 19 -4.72 -23.94 4.39
N VAL A 20 -4.02 -22.87 4.76
CA VAL A 20 -4.62 -21.66 5.33
C VAL A 20 -5.49 -21.00 4.25
N ASN A 21 -6.72 -21.48 4.09
CA ASN A 21 -7.74 -20.91 3.22
C ASN A 21 -8.39 -19.66 3.84
N VAL A 22 -7.62 -18.83 4.55
CA VAL A 22 -8.10 -17.52 4.98
C VAL A 22 -7.88 -16.57 3.82
N LYS A 23 -8.92 -16.39 3.00
CA LYS A 23 -8.85 -15.36 1.97
C LYS A 23 -8.88 -13.97 2.63
N ARG A 24 -7.90 -13.11 2.34
CA ARG A 24 -7.73 -11.82 3.07
C ARG A 24 -8.74 -10.76 2.68
N TYR A 25 -9.16 -10.76 1.41
CA TYR A 25 -10.29 -9.96 0.97
C TYR A 25 -11.41 -10.91 0.57
N SER A 26 -12.51 -10.84 1.29
CA SER A 26 -13.71 -11.62 1.04
C SER A 26 -14.86 -10.65 0.81
N GLY A 27 -15.66 -10.88 -0.23
CA GLY A 27 -16.81 -10.01 -0.54
C GLY A 27 -16.45 -8.57 -0.93
N VAL A 28 -15.28 -8.34 -1.54
CA VAL A 28 -14.83 -7.01 -2.00
C VAL A 28 -15.24 -6.73 -3.43
N LYS A 29 -15.21 -5.47 -3.86
CA LYS A 29 -15.31 -5.08 -5.27
C LYS A 29 -13.91 -4.81 -5.82
N ILE A 30 -13.71 -5.12 -7.09
CA ILE A 30 -12.46 -4.89 -7.82
C ILE A 30 -12.73 -3.75 -8.81
N GLN A 31 -12.32 -2.53 -8.50
CA GLN A 31 -12.62 -1.33 -9.28
C GLN A 31 -11.49 -1.02 -10.26
N SER A 32 -11.81 -0.91 -11.55
CA SER A 32 -10.88 -0.41 -12.56
C SER A 32 -10.50 1.04 -12.27
N TYR A 33 -9.21 1.35 -12.31
CA TYR A 33 -8.75 2.74 -12.30
C TYR A 33 -9.24 3.51 -13.53
N ARG A 34 -9.12 2.89 -14.71
CA ARG A 34 -9.41 3.51 -16.00
C ARG A 34 -10.84 4.03 -16.10
N SER A 35 -11.82 3.16 -15.78
CA SER A 35 -13.24 3.46 -15.97
C SER A 35 -13.98 3.82 -14.69
N ARG A 36 -13.35 3.65 -13.52
CA ARG A 36 -13.97 3.77 -12.18
C ARG A 36 -15.15 2.80 -11.96
N LYS A 37 -15.34 1.84 -12.86
CA LYS A 37 -16.33 0.77 -12.78
C LYS A 37 -15.74 -0.47 -12.11
N CYS A 38 -16.60 -1.34 -11.61
CA CYS A 38 -16.18 -2.53 -10.89
C CYS A 38 -16.39 -3.79 -11.71
N LEU A 39 -15.42 -4.69 -11.60
CA LEU A 39 -15.40 -6.01 -12.22
C LEU A 39 -16.64 -6.81 -11.79
N SER A 40 -17.39 -7.32 -12.75
CA SER A 40 -18.61 -8.08 -12.50
C SER A 40 -18.87 -9.02 -13.67
N PRO A 41 -19.34 -10.25 -13.43
CA PRO A 41 -19.89 -11.06 -14.52
C PRO A 41 -21.07 -10.37 -15.19
N VAL A 42 -21.24 -10.63 -16.49
CA VAL A 42 -22.41 -10.21 -17.24
C VAL A 42 -23.65 -10.95 -16.71
N GLY A 43 -24.73 -10.19 -16.48
CA GLY A 43 -26.00 -10.72 -15.95
C GLY A 43 -26.15 -10.56 -14.44
N ASN A 44 -27.40 -10.59 -13.98
CA ASN A 44 -27.75 -10.21 -12.60
C ASN A 44 -28.14 -11.39 -11.68
N GLY A 45 -28.20 -12.61 -12.21
CA GLY A 45 -28.63 -13.80 -11.48
C GLY A 45 -27.59 -14.34 -10.49
N PRO A 46 -28.00 -15.24 -9.57
CA PRO A 46 -27.09 -15.91 -8.64
C PRO A 46 -26.31 -17.07 -9.29
N ASN A 47 -26.80 -17.58 -10.42
CA ASN A 47 -26.26 -18.73 -11.11
C ASN A 47 -25.58 -18.29 -12.40
N TYR A 48 -24.26 -18.43 -12.43
CA TYR A 48 -23.45 -18.20 -13.61
C TYR A 48 -23.00 -19.55 -14.19
N ASN A 49 -22.80 -19.59 -15.51
CA ASN A 49 -22.26 -20.77 -16.20
C ASN A 49 -20.78 -20.58 -16.51
N ASP A 50 -20.08 -21.68 -16.76
CA ASP A 50 -18.71 -21.62 -17.28
C ASP A 50 -18.71 -20.90 -18.63
N GLY A 51 -17.75 -19.99 -18.79
CA GLY A 51 -17.65 -19.11 -19.95
C GLY A 51 -18.44 -17.81 -19.84
N THR A 52 -19.16 -17.56 -18.74
CA THR A 52 -19.82 -16.26 -18.54
C THR A 52 -18.78 -15.15 -18.59
N GLN A 53 -18.90 -14.23 -19.54
CA GLN A 53 -17.99 -13.10 -19.67
C GLN A 53 -17.99 -12.22 -18.41
N VAL A 54 -16.81 -11.73 -18.03
CA VAL A 54 -16.64 -10.71 -17.00
C VAL A 54 -16.46 -9.34 -17.67
N THR A 55 -17.13 -8.33 -17.12
CA THR A 55 -17.16 -6.95 -17.61
C THR A 55 -16.95 -5.96 -16.45
N THR A 56 -17.04 -4.66 -16.72
CA THR A 56 -17.12 -3.62 -15.68
C THR A 56 -18.47 -2.91 -15.68
N VAL A 57 -19.06 -2.74 -14.50
CA VAL A 57 -20.35 -2.08 -14.29
C VAL A 57 -20.24 -1.02 -13.18
N ASP A 58 -21.27 -0.19 -13.01
CA ASP A 58 -21.34 0.71 -11.85
C ASP A 58 -21.07 -0.07 -10.57
N CYS A 59 -20.17 0.44 -9.71
CA CYS A 59 -19.77 -0.28 -8.50
C CYS A 59 -20.94 -0.54 -7.53
N SER A 60 -22.05 0.20 -7.60
CA SER A 60 -23.27 -0.09 -6.83
C SER A 60 -24.00 -1.36 -7.28
N LYS A 61 -23.78 -1.80 -8.53
CA LYS A 61 -24.42 -2.98 -9.15
C LYS A 61 -23.47 -4.17 -9.29
N ALA A 62 -22.17 -3.94 -9.11
CA ALA A 62 -21.15 -4.96 -9.31
C ALA A 62 -21.25 -6.08 -8.27
N LYS A 63 -20.95 -7.30 -8.72
CA LYS A 63 -20.76 -8.44 -7.82
C LYS A 63 -19.44 -8.30 -7.04
N THR A 64 -19.34 -9.09 -5.98
CA THR A 64 -18.19 -9.10 -5.09
C THR A 64 -17.33 -10.33 -5.31
N TRP A 65 -16.06 -10.22 -4.93
CA TRP A 65 -15.01 -11.18 -5.19
C TRP A 65 -14.23 -11.48 -3.91
N ASP A 66 -13.67 -12.68 -3.85
CA ASP A 66 -12.64 -13.02 -2.89
C ASP A 66 -11.29 -13.04 -3.60
N ILE A 67 -10.31 -12.35 -3.03
CA ILE A 67 -8.96 -12.23 -3.57
C ILE A 67 -7.94 -12.17 -2.43
N ASN A 68 -6.74 -12.70 -2.70
CA ASN A 68 -5.65 -12.73 -1.74
C ASN A 68 -4.49 -11.86 -2.22
N PRO A 69 -3.81 -11.14 -1.30
CA PRO A 69 -2.41 -10.81 -1.46
C PRO A 69 -1.61 -12.10 -1.67
N GLY A 70 -0.77 -12.14 -2.69
CA GLY A 70 -0.07 -13.37 -3.08
C GLY A 70 -0.77 -14.12 -4.23
N SER A 71 -0.21 -15.27 -4.58
CA SER A 71 -0.68 -16.09 -5.69
C SER A 71 -1.90 -16.93 -5.30
N GLY A 72 -2.93 -16.91 -6.13
CA GLY A 72 -4.14 -17.71 -5.93
C GLY A 72 -5.28 -17.30 -6.86
N SER A 73 -6.42 -17.98 -6.73
CA SER A 73 -7.58 -17.68 -7.55
C SER A 73 -8.37 -16.47 -7.04
N VAL A 74 -8.84 -15.65 -7.98
CA VAL A 74 -9.85 -14.61 -7.73
C VAL A 74 -11.21 -15.26 -7.91
N ILE A 75 -11.99 -15.37 -6.85
CA ILE A 75 -13.22 -16.16 -6.83
C ILE A 75 -14.44 -15.25 -6.70
N LEU A 76 -15.49 -15.51 -7.47
CA LEU A 76 -16.75 -14.82 -7.32
C LEU A 76 -17.38 -15.19 -5.97
N HIS A 77 -17.58 -14.18 -5.12
CA HIS A 77 -18.02 -14.37 -3.74
C HIS A 77 -19.39 -15.06 -3.69
N GLY A 78 -19.51 -16.09 -2.85
CA GLY A 78 -20.75 -16.86 -2.68
C GLY A 78 -21.14 -17.78 -3.85
N ASN A 79 -20.36 -17.82 -4.95
CA ASN A 79 -20.65 -18.67 -6.11
C ASN A 79 -19.54 -19.72 -6.37
N GLY A 80 -18.29 -19.43 -5.99
CA GLY A 80 -17.18 -20.39 -6.07
C GLY A 80 -16.51 -20.52 -7.45
N LYS A 81 -17.02 -19.83 -8.48
CA LYS A 81 -16.35 -19.73 -9.80
C LYS A 81 -15.15 -18.79 -9.75
N ALA A 82 -14.13 -19.11 -10.54
CA ALA A 82 -12.90 -18.33 -10.64
C ALA A 82 -12.94 -17.35 -11.82
N LEU A 83 -12.23 -16.23 -11.69
CA LEU A 83 -11.81 -15.40 -12.80
C LEU A 83 -10.76 -16.16 -13.62
N ASP A 84 -11.06 -16.38 -14.88
CA ASP A 84 -10.28 -17.19 -15.81
C ASP A 84 -9.81 -16.32 -16.98
N ALA A 85 -8.51 -16.39 -17.27
CA ALA A 85 -7.82 -15.59 -18.28
C ALA A 85 -7.83 -16.19 -19.70
N GLY A 86 -8.63 -17.23 -19.96
CA GLY A 86 -8.51 -17.98 -21.21
C GLY A 86 -7.28 -18.88 -21.18
N THR A 87 -6.26 -18.56 -21.97
CA THR A 87 -4.96 -19.22 -21.91
C THR A 87 -4.03 -18.53 -20.89
N GLY A 88 -4.27 -17.24 -20.62
CA GLY A 88 -3.45 -16.41 -19.73
C GLY A 88 -2.07 -16.03 -20.31
N LYS A 89 -1.87 -16.23 -21.62
CA LYS A 89 -0.56 -16.05 -22.27
C LYS A 89 -0.55 -14.90 -23.27
N ASP A 90 -1.70 -14.61 -23.87
CA ASP A 90 -1.79 -13.66 -24.97
C ASP A 90 -2.43 -12.35 -24.52
N ASN A 91 -2.18 -11.28 -25.27
CA ASN A 91 -2.84 -10.01 -25.06
C ASN A 91 -4.27 -10.06 -25.61
N ASN A 92 -5.16 -9.31 -24.98
CA ASN A 92 -6.56 -9.09 -25.34
C ASN A 92 -7.45 -10.35 -25.21
N GLU A 93 -7.06 -11.33 -24.40
CA GLU A 93 -7.96 -12.44 -24.08
C GLU A 93 -9.06 -11.95 -23.15
N ILE A 94 -10.31 -12.22 -23.49
CA ILE A 94 -11.45 -11.86 -22.65
C ILE A 94 -11.42 -12.72 -21.38
N VAL A 95 -11.57 -12.07 -20.23
CA VAL A 95 -11.71 -12.76 -18.95
C VAL A 95 -13.15 -13.23 -18.73
N LYS A 96 -13.29 -14.42 -18.12
CA LYS A 96 -14.59 -15.07 -17.92
C LYS A 96 -14.67 -15.74 -16.56
N LEU A 97 -15.86 -16.17 -16.18
CA LEU A 97 -16.05 -17.10 -15.09
C LEU A 97 -15.83 -18.53 -15.57
N TRP A 98 -15.17 -19.32 -14.75
CA TRP A 98 -15.01 -20.75 -14.98
C TRP A 98 -15.06 -21.53 -13.67
N THR A 99 -15.31 -22.83 -13.76
CA THR A 99 -15.13 -23.74 -12.63
C THR A 99 -13.71 -23.59 -12.08
N SER A 100 -13.62 -23.37 -10.77
CA SER A 100 -12.34 -23.14 -10.10
C SER A 100 -11.58 -24.46 -9.98
N TYR A 101 -10.39 -24.52 -10.58
CA TYR A 101 -9.47 -25.64 -10.42
C TYR A 101 -8.17 -25.14 -9.78
N PRO A 102 -7.71 -25.76 -8.68
CA PRO A 102 -6.43 -25.41 -8.09
C PRO A 102 -5.30 -25.49 -9.13
N THR A 103 -4.33 -24.58 -9.02
CA THR A 103 -3.06 -24.60 -9.79
C THR A 103 -3.16 -24.36 -11.29
N LEU A 104 -4.35 -24.14 -11.86
CA LEU A 104 -4.46 -23.74 -13.26
C LEU A 104 -3.80 -22.38 -13.49
N PHE A 105 -2.87 -22.33 -14.43
CA PHE A 105 -2.09 -21.14 -14.77
C PHE A 105 -3.01 -19.92 -15.04
N GLN A 106 -4.01 -20.09 -15.90
CA GLN A 106 -4.97 -19.05 -16.28
C GLN A 106 -5.97 -18.64 -15.17
N GLN A 107 -5.97 -19.31 -14.03
CA GLN A 107 -6.80 -19.00 -12.85
C GLN A 107 -5.96 -18.64 -11.62
N THR A 108 -4.63 -18.56 -11.77
CA THR A 108 -3.71 -18.26 -10.68
C THR A 108 -3.20 -16.83 -10.84
N TRP A 109 -3.83 -15.92 -10.13
CA TRP A 109 -3.54 -14.50 -10.15
C TRP A 109 -2.68 -14.08 -8.96
N TYR A 110 -2.02 -12.94 -9.07
CA TYR A 110 -1.18 -12.33 -8.05
C TYR A 110 -1.55 -10.85 -7.96
N LEU A 111 -2.14 -10.46 -6.83
CA LEU A 111 -2.35 -9.04 -6.51
C LEU A 111 -1.01 -8.42 -6.11
N THR A 112 -0.47 -7.57 -6.96
CA THR A 112 0.82 -6.90 -6.76
C THR A 112 0.69 -5.69 -5.82
N GLY A 113 1.83 -5.21 -5.29
CA GLY A 113 1.87 -4.03 -4.42
C GLY A 113 1.60 -2.69 -5.12
N ASP A 114 1.62 -2.67 -6.45
CA ASP A 114 1.26 -1.53 -7.31
C ASP A 114 -0.16 -1.65 -7.88
N ALA A 115 -1.02 -2.45 -7.24
CA ALA A 115 -2.44 -2.61 -7.56
C ALA A 115 -2.74 -3.20 -8.96
N ARG A 116 -1.87 -4.08 -9.47
CA ARG A 116 -2.15 -4.93 -10.64
C ARG A 116 -2.61 -6.31 -10.19
N ILE A 117 -3.41 -6.97 -11.02
CA ILE A 117 -3.80 -8.38 -10.83
C ILE A 117 -3.14 -9.17 -11.96
N ALA A 118 -1.98 -9.78 -11.68
CA ALA A 118 -1.12 -10.41 -12.68
C ALA A 118 -1.27 -11.93 -12.69
N ILE A 119 -1.04 -12.60 -13.82
CA ILE A 119 -0.94 -14.06 -13.86
C ILE A 119 0.35 -14.50 -13.17
N THR A 120 0.23 -15.39 -12.19
CA THR A 120 1.38 -15.92 -11.45
C THR A 120 2.26 -16.75 -12.38
N GLY A 121 3.56 -16.42 -12.44
CA GLY A 121 4.50 -17.11 -13.33
C GLY A 121 4.34 -16.76 -14.81
N GLY A 122 3.49 -15.79 -15.15
CA GLY A 122 3.31 -15.25 -16.49
C GLY A 122 3.74 -13.79 -16.60
N ASN A 123 3.44 -13.17 -17.74
CA ASN A 123 3.66 -11.75 -18.00
C ASN A 123 2.36 -10.98 -18.31
N GLN A 124 1.19 -11.61 -18.15
CA GLN A 124 -0.12 -11.01 -18.41
C GLN A 124 -0.71 -10.41 -17.14
N CYS A 125 -1.36 -9.26 -17.27
CA CYS A 125 -2.09 -8.56 -16.22
C CYS A 125 -3.56 -8.44 -16.64
N LEU A 126 -4.47 -8.42 -15.66
CA LEU A 126 -5.84 -7.97 -15.87
C LEU A 126 -5.78 -6.50 -16.30
N ASP A 127 -6.38 -6.18 -17.44
CA ASP A 127 -6.34 -4.89 -18.11
C ASP A 127 -7.76 -4.45 -18.45
N GLU A 128 -8.10 -3.19 -18.19
CA GLU A 128 -9.35 -2.59 -18.67
C GLU A 128 -9.14 -2.07 -20.10
N GLY A 129 -9.41 -2.93 -21.08
CA GLY A 129 -9.38 -2.60 -22.51
C GLY A 129 -10.56 -1.73 -22.94
N ASP A 130 -10.57 -1.33 -24.21
CA ASP A 130 -11.64 -0.49 -24.78
C ASP A 130 -13.01 -1.20 -24.78
N ASN A 131 -12.98 -2.53 -24.88
CA ASN A 131 -14.16 -3.39 -24.88
C ASN A 131 -14.39 -4.08 -23.51
N GLY A 132 -13.72 -3.60 -22.46
CA GLY A 132 -13.81 -4.13 -21.10
C GLY A 132 -12.59 -4.96 -20.67
N PRO A 133 -12.72 -5.69 -19.55
CA PRO A 133 -11.67 -6.51 -18.96
C PRO A 133 -11.09 -7.54 -19.92
N GLN A 134 -9.77 -7.59 -19.98
CA GLN A 134 -8.99 -8.51 -20.79
C GLN A 134 -7.66 -8.84 -20.10
N THR A 135 -6.89 -9.77 -20.66
CA THR A 135 -5.45 -9.87 -20.39
C THR A 135 -4.68 -8.86 -21.23
N TYR A 136 -3.61 -8.30 -20.70
CA TYR A 136 -2.61 -7.59 -21.48
C TYR A 136 -1.24 -7.66 -20.80
N GLN A 137 -0.17 -7.68 -21.58
CA GLN A 137 1.19 -7.75 -21.05
C GLN A 137 1.41 -6.69 -19.96
N CYS A 138 1.78 -7.13 -18.76
CA CYS A 138 2.05 -6.28 -17.63
C CYS A 138 3.08 -5.21 -18.03
N THR A 139 2.65 -3.96 -17.99
CA THR A 139 3.44 -2.82 -18.45
C THR A 139 3.47 -1.77 -17.35
N THR A 140 4.67 -1.44 -16.90
CA THR A 140 4.90 -0.37 -15.91
C THR A 140 4.32 0.95 -16.40
N GLY A 141 3.57 1.66 -15.54
CA GLY A 141 2.90 2.90 -15.90
C GLY A 141 1.64 2.74 -16.75
N ASN A 142 1.27 1.52 -17.18
CA ASN A 142 -0.03 1.30 -17.81
C ASN A 142 -1.12 1.35 -16.74
N THR A 143 -1.88 2.45 -16.73
CA THR A 143 -2.95 2.68 -15.76
C THR A 143 -4.21 1.86 -16.03
N ASN A 144 -4.34 1.24 -17.21
CA ASN A 144 -5.47 0.35 -17.52
C ASN A 144 -5.37 -0.98 -16.74
N GLN A 145 -4.18 -1.33 -16.25
CA GLN A 145 -3.91 -2.56 -15.51
C GLN A 145 -4.08 -2.42 -14.00
N ILE A 146 -4.57 -1.26 -13.57
CA ILE A 146 -4.71 -0.90 -12.17
C ILE A 146 -6.13 -1.21 -11.69
N TRP A 147 -6.21 -1.96 -10.60
CA TRP A 147 -7.45 -2.42 -9.97
C TRP A 147 -7.42 -2.19 -8.45
N TYR A 148 -8.37 -1.41 -7.95
CA TYR A 148 -8.52 -1.15 -6.53
C TYR A 148 -9.44 -2.17 -5.86
N ILE A 149 -8.98 -2.70 -4.73
CA ILE A 149 -9.82 -3.51 -3.86
C ILE A 149 -10.60 -2.57 -2.95
N VAL A 150 -11.90 -2.45 -3.19
CA VAL A 150 -12.80 -1.59 -2.41
C VAL A 150 -13.83 -2.43 -1.67
N ASN A 151 -14.30 -1.96 -0.52
CA ASN A 151 -15.28 -2.70 0.27
C ASN A 151 -16.57 -2.96 -0.54
N GLY A 152 -17.23 -4.10 -0.26
CA GLY A 152 -18.46 -4.51 -0.95
C GLY A 152 -19.61 -3.50 -0.81
N ASP A 153 -19.59 -2.69 0.24
CA ASP A 153 -20.48 -1.54 0.40
C ASP A 153 -19.83 -0.32 -0.26
N GLY A 154 -20.47 0.25 -1.28
CA GLY A 154 -19.95 1.38 -2.05
C GLY A 154 -19.68 2.65 -1.21
N PRO A 155 -19.06 3.70 -1.79
CA PRO A 155 -18.58 4.84 -1.03
C PRO A 155 -19.76 5.71 -0.53
N GLN A 156 -19.76 6.07 0.76
CA GLN A 156 -20.63 7.12 1.30
C GLN A 156 -19.81 8.39 1.59
N PRO A 157 -20.25 9.57 1.13
CA PRO A 157 -19.51 10.83 1.25
C PRO A 157 -19.50 11.42 2.66
N SER A 158 -18.39 12.10 2.94
CA SER A 158 -18.17 13.30 3.76
C SER A 158 -18.82 13.44 5.15
N ALA A 159 -17.93 13.73 6.10
CA ALA A 159 -18.15 14.17 7.47
C ALA A 159 -19.33 15.13 7.67
N SER A 160 -20.07 14.91 8.76
CA SER A 160 -20.80 15.97 9.46
C SER A 160 -20.36 16.01 10.92
N SER A 161 -19.85 17.18 11.27
CA SER A 161 -19.45 17.65 12.58
C SER A 161 -20.62 17.77 13.55
N SER A 162 -20.41 17.30 14.77
CA SER A 162 -21.13 17.77 15.96
C SER A 162 -20.14 17.91 17.10
N ALA A 163 -19.52 19.09 17.19
CA ALA A 163 -18.89 19.55 18.42
C ALA A 163 -19.93 20.34 19.24
N ALA A 164 -20.07 19.99 20.50
CA ALA A 164 -20.51 20.86 21.60
C ALA A 164 -19.86 20.26 22.87
N SER A 165 -18.80 20.85 23.43
CA SER A 165 -18.82 21.96 24.40
C SER A 165 -19.64 21.62 25.65
N SER A 166 -19.21 21.79 26.91
CA SER A 166 -18.02 22.30 27.59
C SER A 166 -18.34 22.26 29.10
N SER A 167 -17.34 22.60 29.94
CA SER A 167 -17.42 23.08 31.34
C SER A 167 -16.97 22.05 32.39
N SER A 168 -16.29 22.40 33.49
CA SER A 168 -15.47 23.55 33.91
C SER A 168 -14.90 23.20 35.29
N SER A 169 -13.78 23.84 35.66
CA SER A 169 -13.39 24.19 37.03
C SER A 169 -12.85 23.10 37.97
N ALA A 170 -11.55 23.21 38.32
CA ALA A 170 -11.13 23.62 39.67
C ALA A 170 -9.59 23.64 39.78
N LYS A 171 -9.05 24.81 40.16
CA LYS A 171 -7.76 24.97 40.87
C LYS A 171 -8.14 25.25 42.34
N PRO A 172 -7.35 24.86 43.35
CA PRO A 172 -6.41 25.83 43.95
C PRO A 172 -5.07 25.24 44.50
N THR A 173 -4.00 26.05 44.41
CA THR A 173 -2.90 26.39 45.38
C THR A 173 -2.23 25.31 46.26
N ALA A 174 -0.94 25.34 46.66
CA ALA A 174 0.07 26.40 46.82
C ALA A 174 1.51 25.83 47.03
N SER A 175 2.54 26.64 46.69
CA SER A 175 3.78 27.00 47.43
C SER A 175 4.71 25.92 48.06
N ALA A 176 6.05 26.00 48.12
CA ALA A 176 7.06 27.01 47.79
C ALA A 176 8.49 26.37 47.79
N SER A 177 9.43 27.05 47.09
CA SER A 177 10.88 27.33 47.34
C SER A 177 11.70 26.46 48.33
N SER A 178 13.02 26.22 48.22
CA SER A 178 14.17 26.69 47.42
C SER A 178 15.39 25.90 47.97
N SER A 179 16.45 25.52 47.24
CA SER A 179 17.72 26.26 47.17
C SER A 179 18.93 25.32 46.93
N VAL A 180 19.86 25.77 46.07
CA VAL A 180 21.34 25.60 46.12
C VAL A 180 22.02 24.34 45.51
N LYS A 181 22.92 24.64 44.55
CA LYS A 181 23.97 23.85 43.85
C LYS A 181 25.23 23.71 44.77
N PRO A 182 26.15 22.74 44.60
CA PRO A 182 27.19 22.82 43.55
C PRO A 182 27.67 21.47 42.96
N SER A 183 28.53 21.59 41.95
CA SER A 183 29.15 20.61 41.05
C SER A 183 29.72 19.31 41.62
N ALA A 184 29.62 18.22 40.84
CA ALA A 184 30.75 17.36 40.48
C ALA A 184 30.42 16.49 39.25
N SER A 185 31.35 16.46 38.29
CA SER A 185 31.39 15.61 37.10
C SER A 185 31.35 14.12 37.43
N ALA A 186 30.66 13.32 36.62
CA ALA A 186 31.27 12.31 35.74
C ALA A 186 30.23 11.28 35.23
N SER A 187 30.44 10.87 33.99
CA SER A 187 29.83 9.72 33.29
C SER A 187 28.34 9.80 32.97
N ALA A 188 28.07 10.52 31.87
CA ALA A 188 26.87 10.32 31.06
C ALA A 188 26.86 8.89 30.49
N THR A 189 25.98 8.05 31.02
CA THR A 189 25.59 6.80 30.36
C THR A 189 24.77 7.17 29.14
N SER A 190 25.39 7.04 27.96
CA SER A 190 24.76 7.21 26.66
C SER A 190 23.50 6.33 26.56
N LYS A 191 22.32 6.97 26.46
CA LYS A 191 21.12 6.30 25.95
C LYS A 191 21.43 5.84 24.54
N SER A 192 21.49 4.52 24.40
CA SER A 192 21.75 3.78 23.17
C SER A 192 20.87 4.31 22.03
N ALA A 193 21.50 4.87 21.00
CA ALA A 193 20.86 5.04 19.71
C ALA A 193 20.48 3.64 19.20
N SER A 194 19.23 3.45 18.77
CA SER A 194 18.86 2.22 18.08
C SER A 194 19.78 2.07 16.86
N PRO A 195 20.54 0.96 16.74
CA PRO A 195 21.42 0.78 15.60
C PRO A 195 20.60 0.80 14.32
N GLN A 196 21.05 1.59 13.35
CA GLN A 196 20.50 1.56 11.99
C GLN A 196 20.52 0.09 11.53
N PRO A 197 19.38 -0.49 11.11
CA PRO A 197 19.35 -1.85 10.61
C PRO A 197 20.30 -1.89 9.42
N SER A 198 21.24 -2.82 9.47
CA SER A 198 22.11 -3.14 8.35
C SER A 198 21.25 -3.62 7.19
N GLN A 199 20.96 -2.75 6.22
CA GLN A 199 20.20 -3.02 4.99
C GLN A 199 18.85 -3.77 5.12
N GLY A 200 17.80 -3.22 4.51
CA GLY A 200 17.00 -4.10 3.65
C GLY A 200 15.79 -4.82 4.27
N GLY A 201 15.37 -4.49 5.49
CA GLY A 201 14.22 -5.15 6.11
C GLY A 201 12.90 -4.80 5.43
N VAL A 202 12.13 -5.81 5.01
CA VAL A 202 10.74 -5.65 4.56
C VAL A 202 9.82 -5.93 5.74
N TYR A 203 8.99 -4.95 6.11
CA TYR A 203 8.14 -5.03 7.28
C TYR A 203 6.67 -4.96 6.92
N ARG A 204 5.85 -5.71 7.65
CA ARG A 204 4.40 -5.71 7.49
C ARG A 204 3.82 -4.39 7.94
N ASP A 205 2.89 -3.86 7.16
CA ASP A 205 2.11 -2.70 7.57
C ASP A 205 1.17 -3.06 8.74
N PRO A 206 0.88 -2.13 9.66
CA PRO A 206 -0.01 -2.41 10.80
C PRO A 206 -1.48 -2.60 10.41
N SER A 207 -1.96 -1.93 9.36
CA SER A 207 -3.36 -2.01 8.93
C SER A 207 -3.52 -1.69 7.44
N ASN A 208 -4.74 -1.77 6.91
CA ASN A 208 -5.03 -1.40 5.52
C ASN A 208 -4.94 0.12 5.27
N THR A 209 -5.10 0.93 6.31
CA THR A 209 -5.03 2.39 6.23
C THR A 209 -3.67 2.93 6.63
N SER A 210 -2.98 2.34 7.61
CA SER A 210 -1.65 2.75 8.07
C SER A 210 -0.57 1.97 7.32
N ARG A 211 0.08 2.62 6.36
CA ARG A 211 0.93 1.96 5.35
C ARG A 211 2.29 2.62 5.23
N ARG A 212 3.28 1.85 4.82
CA ARG A 212 4.55 2.39 4.29
C ARG A 212 4.39 2.69 2.81
N ILE A 213 4.97 3.81 2.39
CA ILE A 213 5.05 4.22 0.99
C ILE A 213 6.45 3.87 0.51
N HIS A 214 6.54 3.00 -0.49
CA HIS A 214 7.82 2.46 -0.96
C HIS A 214 8.16 2.98 -2.36
N PRO A 215 9.43 3.35 -2.63
CA PRO A 215 9.86 3.67 -3.99
C PRO A 215 9.90 2.40 -4.86
N ASN A 216 9.85 2.61 -6.17
CA ASN A 216 9.84 1.55 -7.17
C ASN A 216 10.94 0.50 -6.94
N GLY A 217 10.55 -0.77 -6.88
CA GLY A 217 11.47 -1.90 -6.77
C GLY A 217 12.24 -2.01 -5.44
N ARG A 218 11.95 -1.17 -4.44
CA ARG A 218 12.66 -1.12 -3.15
C ARG A 218 11.67 -1.14 -1.98
N ASN A 219 11.15 -2.34 -1.69
CA ASN A 219 10.22 -2.59 -0.59
C ASN A 219 10.87 -2.55 0.80
N ASP A 220 12.18 -2.40 0.85
CA ASP A 220 13.00 -2.17 2.04
C ASP A 220 13.19 -0.69 2.37
N LEU A 221 12.76 0.21 1.49
CA LEU A 221 12.85 1.66 1.65
C LEU A 221 11.47 2.29 1.83
N CYS A 222 11.42 3.34 2.63
CA CYS A 222 10.19 3.96 3.10
C CYS A 222 10.26 5.49 3.07
N VAL A 223 9.17 6.13 2.66
CA VAL A 223 8.94 7.57 2.93
C VAL A 223 8.96 7.79 4.43
N THR A 224 9.91 8.59 4.90
CA THR A 224 10.24 8.78 6.32
C THR A 224 10.33 10.26 6.65
N ALA A 225 9.68 10.69 7.73
CA ALA A 225 9.82 12.06 8.24
C ALA A 225 11.13 12.25 9.02
N ASP A 226 11.92 13.26 8.62
CA ASP A 226 13.07 13.88 9.29
C ASP A 226 13.93 12.91 10.09
N ASN A 227 14.64 12.03 9.38
CA ASN A 227 15.60 11.09 9.98
C ASN A 227 15.02 10.26 11.14
N GLY A 228 13.71 10.00 11.16
CA GLY A 228 13.03 9.23 12.21
C GLY A 228 12.31 10.07 13.27
N ASN A 229 12.33 11.41 13.16
CA ASN A 229 11.76 12.32 14.12
C ASN A 229 10.54 13.08 13.56
N LEU A 230 9.36 12.50 13.72
CA LEU A 230 8.12 13.10 13.24
C LEU A 230 7.70 14.33 14.08
N VAL A 231 7.88 15.52 13.52
CA VAL A 231 7.37 16.79 14.05
C VAL A 231 6.82 17.67 12.93
N SER A 232 6.09 18.74 13.26
CA SER A 232 5.70 19.74 12.27
C SER A 232 6.93 20.47 11.74
N GLY A 233 7.04 20.61 10.42
CA GLY A 233 8.19 21.17 9.71
C GLY A 233 9.24 20.14 9.31
N SER A 234 9.10 18.87 9.72
CA SER A 234 9.97 17.78 9.27
C SER A 234 9.99 17.68 7.74
N VAL A 235 11.16 17.43 7.15
CA VAL A 235 11.28 17.11 5.72
C VAL A 235 11.04 15.61 5.55
N ALA A 236 10.32 15.20 4.51
CA ALA A 236 10.17 13.80 4.15
C ALA A 236 11.32 13.36 3.22
N HIS A 237 11.91 12.20 3.50
CA HIS A 237 13.00 11.59 2.73
C HIS A 237 12.71 10.10 2.50
N ILE A 238 13.61 9.42 1.81
CA ILE A 238 13.64 7.96 1.77
C ILE A 238 14.69 7.45 2.75
N ALA A 239 14.30 6.46 3.57
CA ALA A 239 15.22 5.74 4.45
C ALA A 239 14.84 4.27 4.51
N TYR A 240 15.71 3.41 5.05
CA TYR A 240 15.36 2.02 5.32
C TYR A 240 14.13 1.93 6.22
N CYS A 241 13.24 1.00 5.89
CA CYS A 241 12.07 0.72 6.71
C CYS A 241 12.49 0.14 8.07
N TYR A 242 11.64 0.32 9.09
CA TYR A 242 11.81 -0.23 10.43
C TYR A 242 10.57 -1.04 10.86
N PRO A 243 10.70 -2.05 11.73
CA PRO A 243 9.57 -2.86 12.20
C PRO A 243 8.57 -2.03 13.03
N ASN A 244 7.32 -2.48 13.11
CA ASN A 244 6.22 -1.71 13.73
C ASN A 244 6.43 -1.38 15.22
N ASP A 245 7.20 -2.17 15.94
CA ASP A 245 7.57 -1.96 17.35
C ASP A 245 8.75 -0.98 17.52
N SER A 246 9.40 -0.59 16.43
CA SER A 246 10.47 0.41 16.46
C SER A 246 9.91 1.82 16.72
N PRO A 247 10.59 2.64 17.56
CA PRO A 247 10.22 4.05 17.73
C PRO A 247 10.33 4.86 16.43
N ILE A 248 11.02 4.36 15.40
CA ILE A 248 11.17 4.99 14.09
C ILE A 248 9.92 4.78 13.23
N ALA A 249 9.20 3.66 13.37
CA ALA A 249 8.07 3.33 12.51
C ALA A 249 6.96 4.40 12.51
N LYS A 250 6.82 5.14 13.63
CA LYS A 250 5.88 6.27 13.73
C LYS A 250 6.09 7.36 12.67
N SER A 251 7.32 7.49 12.16
CA SER A 251 7.72 8.45 11.13
C SER A 251 7.64 7.89 9.70
N GLN A 252 7.31 6.60 9.54
CA GLN A 252 7.27 5.87 8.26
C GLN A 252 5.88 5.39 7.87
N LEU A 253 4.91 5.54 8.78
CA LEU A 253 3.55 5.05 8.61
C LEU A 253 2.59 6.20 8.28
N TRP A 254 1.92 6.05 7.15
CA TRP A 254 1.06 7.05 6.54
C TRP A 254 -0.33 6.49 6.30
N ASN A 255 -1.34 7.30 6.57
CA ASN A 255 -2.72 7.01 6.23
C ASN A 255 -2.94 7.33 4.75
N ILE A 256 -2.94 6.30 3.91
CA ILE A 256 -3.13 6.39 2.46
C ILE A 256 -3.83 5.13 1.96
N ALA A 257 -4.79 5.30 1.05
CA ALA A 257 -5.52 4.21 0.42
C ALA A 257 -5.35 4.24 -1.10
N ALA A 258 -5.26 3.06 -1.70
CA ALA A 258 -5.26 2.87 -3.16
C ALA A 258 -6.48 3.57 -3.79
N GLY A 259 -6.23 4.48 -4.74
CA GLY A 259 -7.30 5.22 -5.43
C GLY A 259 -7.90 6.38 -4.63
N SER A 260 -7.30 6.76 -3.50
CA SER A 260 -7.63 8.01 -2.80
C SER A 260 -7.41 9.21 -3.73
N SER A 261 -8.30 10.19 -3.64
CA SER A 261 -8.26 11.40 -4.45
C SER A 261 -8.71 12.59 -3.63
N ASN A 262 -8.06 13.74 -3.82
CA ASN A 262 -8.30 14.98 -3.09
C ASN A 262 -8.28 14.77 -1.57
N ASP A 263 -7.37 13.90 -1.10
CA ASP A 263 -7.27 13.51 0.30
C ASP A 263 -5.88 13.82 0.87
N PHE A 264 -5.81 13.89 2.19
CA PHE A 264 -4.57 14.09 2.91
C PHE A 264 -3.84 12.77 3.12
N ILE A 265 -2.54 12.73 2.87
CA ILE A 265 -1.67 11.65 3.36
C ILE A 265 -1.24 12.02 4.78
N ARG A 266 -1.96 11.52 5.78
CA ARG A 266 -1.75 11.84 7.20
C ARG A 266 -0.70 10.94 7.82
N SER A 267 0.03 11.39 8.84
CA SER A 267 0.76 10.45 9.67
C SER A 267 -0.21 9.52 10.41
N ALA A 268 0.09 8.22 10.43
CA ALA A 268 -0.68 7.25 11.18
C ALA A 268 -0.51 7.39 12.70
N SER A 269 0.62 7.93 13.16
CA SER A 269 0.90 8.13 14.59
C SER A 269 0.43 9.49 15.11
N ASN A 270 0.26 10.48 14.21
CA ASN A 270 -0.32 11.77 14.53
C ASN A 270 -1.17 12.29 13.36
N SER A 271 -2.48 12.06 13.44
CA SER A 271 -3.44 12.39 12.37
C SER A 271 -3.61 13.90 12.10
N SER A 272 -3.02 14.75 12.94
CA SER A 272 -2.95 16.20 12.73
C SER A 272 -1.84 16.62 11.76
N LEU A 273 -0.89 15.74 11.42
CA LEU A 273 0.22 16.00 10.52
C LEU A 273 0.04 15.31 9.16
N CYS A 274 0.43 16.00 8.09
CA CYS A 274 0.21 15.60 6.70
C CYS A 274 1.44 15.86 5.83
N LEU A 275 1.59 15.08 4.76
CA LEU A 275 2.53 15.41 3.67
C LEU A 275 2.10 16.69 2.96
N ASP A 276 3.06 17.58 2.75
CA ASP A 276 2.88 18.95 2.30
C ASP A 276 3.97 19.32 1.28
N VAL A 277 3.63 19.96 0.16
CA VAL A 277 4.61 20.42 -0.85
C VAL A 277 4.90 21.92 -0.80
N GLY A 278 4.42 22.59 0.25
CA GLY A 278 4.53 24.01 0.45
C GLY A 278 3.53 24.83 -0.38
N TYR A 279 3.40 26.11 -0.04
CA TYR A 279 2.55 27.03 -0.80
C TYR A 279 3.14 27.30 -2.18
N ASN A 280 2.32 27.19 -3.24
CA ASN A 280 2.74 27.34 -4.64
C ASN A 280 3.95 26.46 -5.02
N PRO A 281 3.80 25.12 -4.98
CA PRO A 281 4.90 24.23 -5.30
C PRO A 281 5.35 24.39 -6.75
N GLY A 282 6.65 24.22 -6.98
CA GLY A 282 7.28 24.08 -8.29
C GLY A 282 7.97 22.72 -8.44
N ALA A 283 8.44 22.40 -9.64
CA ALA A 283 9.33 21.26 -9.83
C ALA A 283 10.59 21.42 -8.95
N GLY A 284 10.89 20.39 -8.16
CA GLY A 284 11.98 20.37 -7.19
C GLY A 284 11.60 20.85 -5.79
N SER A 285 10.36 21.27 -5.55
CA SER A 285 9.89 21.61 -4.19
C SER A 285 10.02 20.39 -3.27
N GLN A 286 10.52 20.63 -2.05
CA GLN A 286 10.64 19.60 -1.03
C GLN A 286 9.26 19.14 -0.54
N VAL A 287 9.22 17.91 -0.05
CA VAL A 287 8.06 17.38 0.66
C VAL A 287 8.29 17.54 2.16
N LEU A 288 7.37 18.21 2.82
CA LEU A 288 7.37 18.53 4.23
C LEU A 288 6.27 17.76 4.95
N VAL A 289 6.32 17.79 6.28
CA VAL A 289 5.27 17.31 7.17
C VAL A 289 4.75 18.48 7.98
N THR A 290 3.50 18.87 7.79
CA THR A 290 2.92 20.06 8.46
C THR A 290 1.49 19.77 8.93
N PRO A 291 0.85 20.68 9.71
CA PRO A 291 -0.53 20.50 10.13
C PRO A 291 -1.49 20.35 8.96
N CYS A 292 -2.47 19.45 9.12
CA CYS A 292 -3.49 19.14 8.12
C CYS A 292 -4.61 20.21 8.11
N ASP A 293 -4.32 21.39 7.58
CA ASP A 293 -5.30 22.48 7.54
C ASP A 293 -6.30 22.30 6.39
N LYS A 294 -7.59 22.52 6.68
CA LYS A 294 -8.65 22.47 5.67
C LYS A 294 -8.47 23.62 4.67
N GLY A 295 -8.47 23.30 3.37
CA GLY A 295 -8.37 24.28 2.27
C GLY A 295 -6.99 24.40 1.62
N SER A 296 -5.99 23.64 2.07
CA SER A 296 -4.64 23.67 1.50
C SER A 296 -4.47 22.58 0.44
N ASP A 297 -4.76 22.88 -0.84
CA ASP A 297 -4.65 21.89 -1.93
C ASP A 297 -3.21 21.39 -2.16
N HIS A 298 -2.21 22.13 -1.69
CA HIS A 298 -0.79 21.73 -1.66
C HIS A 298 -0.47 20.67 -0.58
N LYS A 299 -1.47 20.21 0.17
CA LYS A 299 -1.36 19.11 1.14
C LYS A 299 -2.23 17.91 0.76
N LYS A 300 -2.92 18.01 -0.38
CA LYS A 300 -3.84 17.00 -0.87
C LYS A 300 -3.25 16.26 -2.04
N TRP A 301 -3.54 14.97 -2.08
CA TRP A 301 -2.91 14.03 -2.96
C TRP A 301 -3.95 13.14 -3.63
N ASP A 302 -3.65 12.77 -4.87
CA ASP A 302 -4.30 11.72 -5.63
C ASP A 302 -3.32 10.55 -5.72
N TYR A 303 -3.69 9.39 -5.16
CA TYR A 303 -2.91 8.17 -5.34
C TYR A 303 -3.45 7.37 -6.51
N MET A 304 -2.78 7.54 -7.65
CA MET A 304 -3.10 6.99 -8.97
C MET A 304 -2.39 5.64 -9.16
N ALA A 305 -2.41 4.81 -8.12
CA ALA A 305 -1.82 3.47 -8.00
C ALA A 305 -0.31 3.32 -8.06
N ASP A 306 0.38 3.87 -9.05
CA ASP A 306 1.84 3.94 -9.02
C ASP A 306 2.35 5.36 -8.82
N LYS A 307 1.50 6.38 -9.02
CA LYS A 307 1.87 7.78 -8.78
C LYS A 307 1.12 8.36 -7.59
N ILE A 308 1.82 9.15 -6.79
CA ILE A 308 1.23 10.02 -5.78
C ILE A 308 1.33 11.45 -6.31
N LYS A 309 0.20 12.06 -6.66
CA LYS A 309 0.13 13.34 -7.39
C LYS A 309 -0.48 14.42 -6.50
N VAL A 310 0.06 15.64 -6.55
CA VAL A 310 -0.53 16.79 -5.87
C VAL A 310 -1.85 17.16 -6.53
N THR A 311 -2.94 17.21 -5.75
CA THR A 311 -4.27 17.47 -6.28
C THR A 311 -4.35 18.82 -7.00
N GLY A 312 -4.91 18.82 -8.21
CA GLY A 312 -5.07 20.04 -9.02
C GLY A 312 -3.77 20.59 -9.62
N LYS A 313 -2.63 19.91 -9.47
CA LYS A 313 -1.34 20.29 -10.09
C LYS A 313 -0.81 19.15 -10.95
N ASN A 314 0.14 19.40 -11.84
CA ASN A 314 0.83 18.34 -12.60
C ASN A 314 2.13 17.90 -11.91
N TYR A 315 2.13 17.81 -10.59
CA TYR A 315 3.32 17.44 -9.82
C TYR A 315 3.11 16.10 -9.12
N CYS A 316 4.09 15.20 -9.28
CA CYS A 316 4.12 13.88 -8.69
C CYS A 316 5.21 13.84 -7.62
N LEU A 317 4.95 13.10 -6.54
CA LEU A 317 5.98 12.68 -5.59
C LEU A 317 7.09 11.97 -6.36
N ASP A 318 8.32 12.40 -6.14
CA ASP A 318 9.47 12.07 -6.98
C ASP A 318 10.69 11.82 -6.10
N LEU A 319 11.35 10.69 -6.34
CA LEU A 319 12.66 10.40 -5.79
C LEU A 319 13.70 11.25 -6.51
N LYS A 320 14.34 12.17 -5.79
CA LYS A 320 15.25 13.14 -6.41
C LYS A 320 16.45 12.43 -7.05
N LEU A 321 16.56 12.51 -8.37
CA LEU A 321 17.68 11.90 -9.09
C LEU A 321 19.01 12.49 -8.60
N GLY A 322 19.97 11.61 -8.29
CA GLY A 322 21.29 12.01 -7.81
C GLY A 322 21.35 12.44 -6.34
N SER A 323 20.24 12.43 -5.60
CA SER A 323 20.33 12.47 -4.14
C SER A 323 20.87 11.12 -3.65
N GLY A 324 21.94 11.16 -2.85
CA GLY A 324 22.57 9.98 -2.29
C GLY A 324 22.34 9.87 -0.79
N PRO A 325 22.84 8.80 -0.16
CA PRO A 325 22.68 8.60 1.26
C PRO A 325 23.30 9.73 2.08
N GLN A 326 22.61 10.12 3.16
CA GLN A 326 23.11 11.11 4.12
C GLN A 326 23.06 10.54 5.53
N SER A 327 24.12 10.76 6.28
CA SER A 327 24.13 10.44 7.71
C SER A 327 23.19 11.38 8.46
N GLY A 328 22.51 10.86 9.47
CA GLY A 328 21.67 11.66 10.35
C GLY A 328 21.30 10.91 11.62
N SER A 329 20.49 11.56 12.45
CA SER A 329 20.07 11.05 13.76
C SER A 329 18.57 11.24 13.95
N PRO A 330 17.85 10.25 14.48
CA PRO A 330 18.32 8.92 14.90
C PRO A 330 18.73 7.96 13.77
N ILE A 331 18.39 8.23 12.51
CA ILE A 331 18.71 7.37 11.37
C ILE A 331 19.28 8.17 10.19
N GLY A 332 20.04 7.53 9.30
CA GLY A 332 20.39 8.11 8.00
C GLY A 332 19.24 8.09 6.99
N THR A 333 19.41 8.80 5.88
CA THR A 333 18.55 8.75 4.70
C THR A 333 19.31 8.13 3.52
N GLU A 334 18.57 7.55 2.58
CA GLU A 334 19.11 6.94 1.36
C GLU A 334 18.97 7.88 0.15
N ALA A 335 17.95 8.74 0.16
CA ALA A 335 17.65 9.70 -0.90
C ALA A 335 16.67 10.77 -0.43
N ASP A 336 16.63 11.88 -1.15
CA ASP A 336 15.70 12.98 -0.94
C ASP A 336 14.39 12.77 -1.71
N LEU A 337 13.30 13.30 -1.14
CA LEU A 337 12.03 13.44 -1.83
C LEU A 337 11.82 14.87 -2.29
N GLN A 338 11.21 14.98 -3.45
CA GLN A 338 10.72 16.22 -4.00
C GLN A 338 9.37 15.97 -4.67
N VAL A 339 8.77 17.04 -5.19
CA VAL A 339 7.81 16.89 -6.29
C VAL A 339 8.44 17.32 -7.60
N TRP A 340 8.03 16.67 -8.69
CA TRP A 340 8.47 16.99 -10.04
C TRP A 340 7.30 16.88 -11.01
N ASP A 341 7.43 17.41 -12.23
CA ASP A 341 6.43 17.22 -13.27
C ASP A 341 6.10 15.73 -13.42
N CYS A 342 4.81 15.39 -13.45
CA CYS A 342 4.38 14.02 -13.65
C CYS A 342 4.78 13.56 -15.05
N VAL A 343 5.70 12.59 -15.13
CA VAL A 343 6.21 12.02 -16.39
C VAL A 343 5.82 10.56 -16.49
N ASN A 344 5.19 10.18 -17.60
CA ASN A 344 4.83 8.79 -17.88
C ASN A 344 6.09 7.92 -18.00
N GLY A 345 6.09 6.76 -17.35
CA GLY A 345 7.24 5.84 -17.34
C GLY A 345 8.42 6.27 -16.46
N ASN A 346 8.37 7.45 -15.83
CA ASN A 346 9.41 7.85 -14.88
C ASN A 346 9.37 6.94 -13.63
N THR A 347 10.41 6.11 -13.48
CA THR A 347 10.52 5.12 -12.41
C THR A 347 10.81 5.74 -11.04
N GLN A 348 11.26 7.00 -10.97
CA GLN A 348 11.44 7.75 -9.72
C GLN A 348 10.10 8.23 -9.12
N GLN A 349 9.02 8.17 -9.92
CA GLN A 349 7.68 8.60 -9.54
C GLN A 349 6.74 7.42 -9.31
N ILE A 350 7.30 6.21 -9.27
CA ILE A 350 6.56 4.98 -9.02
C ILE A 350 6.67 4.63 -7.54
N TRP A 351 5.52 4.51 -6.90
CA TRP A 351 5.33 4.27 -5.48
C TRP A 351 4.43 3.06 -5.29
N THR A 352 4.76 2.21 -4.33
CA THR A 352 3.96 1.02 -4.03
C THR A 352 3.51 1.00 -2.58
N LEU A 353 2.32 0.43 -2.37
CA LEU A 353 1.78 0.15 -1.04
C LEU A 353 1.64 -1.37 -0.93
N TYR A 354 2.60 -2.05 -0.30
CA TYR A 354 2.52 -3.49 -0.18
C TYR A 354 1.39 -3.90 0.74
N ALA A 355 0.54 -4.82 0.28
CA ALA A 355 -0.51 -5.40 1.12
C ALA A 355 0.12 -6.13 2.32
N LEU A 356 -0.61 -6.15 3.44
CA LEU A 356 -0.28 -6.91 4.64
C LEU A 356 0.21 -8.31 4.24
N GLN A 357 1.44 -8.70 4.60
CA GLN A 357 1.85 -10.12 4.58
C GLN A 357 1.38 -10.84 5.81
#